data_AF-A0AAN7YZC9-F1
#
_entry.id   AF-A0AAN7YZC9-F1
#
_cell.length_a   1.000
_cell.length_b   1.000
_cell.length_c   1.000
_cell.angle_alpha   90.00
_cell.angle_beta   90.00
_cell.angle_gamma   90.00
#
_symmetry.space_group_name_H-M   'P 1'
#
loop_
_entity.id
_entity.type
_entity.pdbx_description
1 polymer ?
#
loop_
_entity_poly.entity_id
_entity_poly.type
_entity_poly.pdbx_seq_one_letter_code
_entity_poly.pdbx_strand_id
1 'polypeptide(L)' 'MTWVEVLPVFGIITGGLVFIGVGLDAAHRLFHYGKPHRYARERVEYRMEARDEHILHFRSIKDNPKKLQREINSIFKKN' A
#
# COMPACT_ATOMS: atom_id res chain seq x y z
N MET A 1 4.98 -40.52 27.19
CA MET A 1 5.04 -39.27 26.42
C MET A 1 4.14 -38.27 27.10
N THR A 2 4.70 -37.18 27.58
CA THR A 2 3.95 -36.13 28.28
C THR A 2 3.48 -35.06 27.30
N TRP A 3 2.32 -34.45 27.53
CA TRP A 3 1.76 -33.41 26.65
C TRP A 3 2.68 -32.18 26.50
N VAL A 4 3.61 -31.98 27.44
CA VAL A 4 4.61 -30.92 27.46
C VAL A 4 5.60 -31.04 26.29
N GLU A 5 5.89 -32.27 25.82
CA GLU A 5 6.81 -32.52 24.70
C GLU A 5 6.29 -31.95 23.36
N VAL A 6 4.98 -31.65 23.27
CA VAL A 6 4.34 -31.11 22.06
C VAL A 6 4.39 -29.58 22.01
N LEU A 7 4.61 -28.91 23.16
CA LEU A 7 4.64 -27.46 23.25
C LEU A 7 5.70 -26.79 22.35
N PRO A 8 6.94 -27.32 22.22
CA PRO A 8 7.93 -26.73 21.31
C PRO A 8 7.47 -26.74 19.85
N VAL A 9 6.83 -27.82 19.40
CA VAL A 9 6.30 -27.94 18.04
C VAL A 9 5.19 -26.92 17.80
N PHE A 10 4.27 -26.78 18.76
CA PHE A 10 3.23 -25.74 18.71
C PHE A 10 3.81 -24.32 18.72
N GLY A 11 4.87 -24.09 19.49
CA GLY A 11 5.56 -22.80 19.54
C GLY A 11 6.17 -22.43 18.18
N ILE A 12 6.81 -23.38 17.51
CA ILE A 12 7.39 -23.16 16.17
C ILE A 12 6.28 -22.85 15.15
N ILE A 13 5.20 -23.63 15.13
CA ILE A 13 4.08 -23.41 14.19
C ILE A 13 3.44 -22.05 14.43
N THR A 14 3.14 -21.72 15.69
CA THR A 14 2.51 -20.45 16.05
C THR A 14 3.42 -19.27 15.73
N GLY A 15 4.70 -19.36 16.07
CA GLY A 15 5.69 -18.34 15.76
C GLY A 15 5.84 -18.12 14.25
N GLY A 16 5.86 -19.19 13.46
CA GLY A 16 5.89 -19.12 12.01
C GLY A 16 4.67 -18.41 11.42
N LEU A 17 3.47 -18.74 11.90
CA LEU A 17 2.23 -18.08 11.45
C LEU A 17 2.22 -16.58 11.78
N VAL A 18 2.66 -16.21 12.99
CA VAL A 18 2.78 -14.80 13.40
C VAL A 18 3.77 -14.07 12.51
N PHE A 19 4.95 -14.66 12.28
CA PHE A 19 5.98 -14.06 11.43
C PHE A 19 5.48 -13.84 10.00
N ILE A 20 4.78 -14.81 9.42
CA ILE A 20 4.18 -14.69 8.08
C ILE A 20 3.13 -13.56 8.05
N GLY A 21 2.23 -13.51 9.04
CA GLY A 21 1.19 -12.50 9.10
C GLY A 21 1.75 -11.07 9.22
N VAL A 22 2.70 -10.86 10.13
CA VAL A 22 3.37 -9.57 10.31
C VAL A 22 4.20 -9.20 9.09
N GLY A 23 4.96 -10.15 8.54
CA GLY A 23 5.77 -9.94 7.34
C GLY A 23 4.91 -9.54 6.13
N LEU A 24 3.74 -10.18 5.95
CA LEU A 24 2.82 -9.87 4.87
C LEU A 24 2.20 -8.47 5.04
N ASP A 25 1.77 -8.08 6.25
CA ASP A 25 1.24 -6.73 6.49
C ASP A 25 2.30 -5.65 6.28
N ALA A 26 3.53 -5.88 6.76
CA ALA A 26 4.65 -4.96 6.56
C ALA A 26 5.00 -4.80 5.08
N ALA A 27 5.10 -5.91 4.34
CA ALA A 27 5.34 -5.89 2.91
C ALA A 27 4.21 -5.18 2.16
N HIS A 28 2.95 -5.48 2.49
CA HIS A 28 1.80 -4.83 1.87
C HIS A 28 1.82 -3.31 2.07
N ARG A 29 2.04 -2.85 3.29
CA ARG A 29 2.17 -1.42 3.59
C ARG A 29 3.31 -0.79 2.81
N LEU A 30 4.44 -1.47 2.67
CA LEU A 30 5.58 -0.94 1.90
C LEU A 30 5.19 -0.71 0.42
N PHE A 31 4.50 -1.66 -0.21
CA PHE A 31 4.06 -1.52 -1.60
C PHE A 31 2.89 -0.54 -1.79
N HIS A 32 2.12 -0.26 -0.74
CA HIS A 32 0.94 0.61 -0.80
C HIS A 32 1.13 1.94 -0.05
N TYR A 33 2.36 2.47 0.00
CA TYR A 33 2.69 3.78 0.58
C TYR A 33 2.22 3.95 2.03
N GLY A 34 2.36 2.90 2.83
CA GLY A 34 1.97 2.85 4.23
C GLY A 34 0.48 2.60 4.48
N LYS A 35 -0.34 2.49 3.42
CA LYS A 35 -1.77 2.23 3.58
C LYS A 35 -2.01 0.77 4.02
N PRO A 36 -2.94 0.54 4.96
CA PRO A 36 -3.31 -0.83 5.36
C PRO A 36 -4.02 -1.55 4.21
N HIS A 37 -4.00 -2.88 4.25
CA HIS A 37 -4.70 -3.70 3.27
C HIS A 37 -6.21 -3.45 3.34
N ARG A 38 -6.83 -3.27 2.16
CA ARG A 38 -8.29 -3.19 2.02
C ARG A 38 -8.81 -4.51 1.47
N TYR A 39 -9.52 -5.24 2.32
CA TYR A 39 -10.18 -6.48 1.96
C TYR A 39 -11.45 -6.22 1.12
N ALA A 40 -11.76 -7.12 0.19
CA ALA A 40 -13.02 -7.15 -0.57
C ALA A 40 -13.35 -5.85 -1.36
N ARG A 41 -12.44 -5.44 -2.25
CA ARG A 41 -12.65 -4.26 -3.08
C ARG A 41 -13.71 -4.48 -4.16
N GLU A 42 -14.80 -3.72 -4.09
CA GLU A 42 -15.80 -3.68 -5.15
C GLU A 42 -15.38 -2.76 -6.31
N ARG A 43 -16.02 -2.90 -7.48
CA ARG A 43 -15.72 -2.07 -8.66
C ARG A 43 -15.82 -0.56 -8.37
N VAL A 44 -16.73 -0.18 -7.48
CA VAL A 44 -16.91 1.23 -7.08
C VAL A 44 -15.69 1.73 -6.33
N GLU A 45 -15.13 0.93 -5.41
CA GLU A 45 -13.95 1.31 -4.65
C GLU A 45 -12.72 1.48 -5.53
N TYR A 46 -12.53 0.61 -6.53
CA TYR A 46 -11.47 0.77 -7.52
C TYR A 46 -11.59 2.09 -8.29
N ARG A 47 -12.80 2.48 -8.68
CA ARG A 47 -13.03 3.75 -9.37
C ARG A 47 -12.79 4.96 -8.45
N MET A 48 -13.18 4.85 -7.18
CA MET A 48 -12.94 5.89 -6.18
C MET A 48 -11.45 6.08 -5.92
N GLU A 49 -10.68 5.00 -5.78
CA GLU A 49 -9.23 5.09 -5.56
C GLU A 49 -8.51 5.72 -6.76
N ALA A 50 -8.84 5.29 -7.98
CA ALA A 50 -8.29 5.90 -9.19
C ALA A 50 -8.62 7.40 -9.26
N ARG A 51 -9.87 7.79 -8.98
CA ARG A 51 -10.28 9.19 -8.93
C ARG A 51 -9.47 9.97 -7.88
N ASP A 52 -9.31 9.42 -6.68
CA ASP A 52 -8.63 10.09 -5.58
C ASP A 52 -7.12 10.24 -5.89
N GLU A 53 -6.50 9.26 -6.55
CA GLU A 53 -5.13 9.36 -7.06
C GLU A 53 -4.98 10.50 -8.08
N HIS A 54 -5.91 10.62 -9.02
CA HIS A 54 -5.93 11.76 -9.96
C HIS A 54 -6.07 13.10 -9.24
N ILE A 55 -6.98 13.21 -8.26
CA ILE A 55 -7.17 14.43 -7.48
C ILE A 55 -5.90 14.80 -6.72
N LEU A 56 -5.25 13.83 -6.07
CA LEU A 56 -4.00 14.05 -5.34
C LEU A 56 -2.87 14.48 -6.28
N HIS A 57 -2.79 13.90 -7.48
CA HIS A 57 -1.82 14.31 -8.49
C HIS A 57 -2.02 15.78 -8.88
N PHE A 58 -3.26 16.17 -9.22
CA PHE A 58 -3.57 17.56 -9.57
C PHE A 58 -3.30 18.54 -8.43
N ARG A 59 -3.65 18.18 -7.18
CA ARG A 59 -3.32 18.99 -6.00
C ARG A 59 -1.81 19.15 -5.85
N SER A 60 -1.04 18.09 -6.02
CA SER A 60 0.43 18.13 -5.89
C SER A 60 1.12 19.06 -6.90
N ILE A 61 0.50 19.26 -8.06
CA ILE A 61 0.97 20.20 -9.10
C ILE A 61 0.51 21.61 -8.76
N LYS A 62 -0.78 21.78 -8.44
CA LYS A 62 -1.38 23.09 -8.10
C LYS A 62 -0.67 23.74 -6.91
N ASP A 63 -0.39 22.96 -5.88
CA ASP A 63 0.17 23.45 -4.62
C ASP A 63 1.70 23.66 -4.71
N ASN A 64 2.34 23.32 -5.84
CA ASN A 64 3.78 23.49 -6.05
C ASN A 64 4.08 24.26 -7.35
N PRO A 65 4.41 25.57 -7.27
CA PRO A 65 4.60 26.42 -8.45
C PRO A 65 5.74 25.95 -9.36
N LYS A 66 6.79 25.30 -8.80
CA LYS A 66 7.90 24.76 -9.60
C LYS A 66 7.48 23.53 -10.42
N LYS A 67 6.54 22.71 -9.92
CA LYS A 67 6.00 21.56 -10.66
C LYS A 67 5.06 22.02 -11.76
N LEU A 68 4.19 22.98 -11.45
CA LEU A 68 3.28 23.60 -12.43
C LEU A 68 4.04 24.17 -13.64
N GLN A 69 5.12 24.93 -13.39
CA GLN A 69 5.93 25.50 -14.47
C GLN A 69 6.53 24.41 -15.39
N ARG A 70 6.97 23.28 -14.85
CA ARG A 70 7.53 22.17 -15.64
C ARG A 70 6.47 21.47 -16.49
N GLU A 71 5.27 21.29 -15.96
CA GLU A 71 4.13 20.73 -16.72
C GLU A 71 3.70 21.65 -17.86
N ILE A 72 3.61 22.97 -17.62
CA ILE A 72 3.31 23.93 -18.69
C ILE A 72 4.37 23.86 -19.79
N ASN A 73 5.66 23.83 -19.41
CA ASN A 73 6.76 23.73 -20.38
C ASN A 73 6.76 22.39 -21.14
N SER A 74 6.33 21.29 -20.53
CA SER A 74 6.26 19.98 -21.20
C SER A 74 5.15 19.95 -22.27
N ILE A 75 4.00 20.57 -21.98
CA ILE A 75 2.88 20.70 -22.91
C ILE A 75 3.27 21.57 -24.10
N PHE A 76 3.89 22.73 -23.85
CA PHE A 76 4.33 23.64 -24.91
C PHE A 76 5.46 23.10 -25.79
N LYS A 77 6.30 22.20 -25.27
CA LYS A 77 7.38 21.55 -26.05
C LYS A 77 6.87 20.39 -26.92
N LYS A 78 5.66 19.89 -26.66
CA LYS A 78 5.06 18.76 -27.37
C LYS A 78 4.22 19.19 -28.59
N ASN A 79 3.89 20.48 -28.67
CA ASN A 79 3.33 21.15 -29.85
C ASN A 79 4.46 21.79 -30.67
#